data_AF-A0A7S3H4V1-F1
#
_entry.id   AF-A0A7S3H4V1-F1
#
_cell.length_a   1.000
_cell.length_b   1.000
_cell.length_c   1.000
_cell.angle_alpha   90.00
_cell.angle_beta   90.00
_cell.angle_gamma   90.00
#
_symmetry.space_group_name_H-M   'P 1'
#
loop_
_entity.id
_entity.type
_entity.pdbx_description
1 polymer ?
#
loop_
_entity_poly.entity_id
_entity_poly.type
_entity_poly.pdbx_seq_one_letter_code
_entity_poly.pdbx_strand_id
1 'polypeptide(L)'
;FGSSVRLKGSDGVATVVPPLPSAGIMAPLPGQSGADMDGKLSKAKVINDTTWCVYCCCQGWGLGPFSDPLIGGEVKELCCRSSMSTTDIMGKDGLCNEVQVCLCITEQCQLPPVKDAPALACFNKKCGGSFGSTEFPSGFFEESKIMKDTFWINYCLCSGCGINKMDQGLFSAQSKELCCRGSSNIEPPVIDGIFCSSVGTECCIYSECQMPPHKPNPTIALCTWRMNKEKASGPAQVEMK
;
A
#
# COMPACT_ATOMS: atom_id res chain seq x y z
N PHE A 1 20.76 -17.86 5.01
CA PHE A 1 21.22 -18.66 6.18
C PHE A 1 20.07 -18.78 7.16
N GLY A 2 19.21 -19.80 7.00
CA GLY A 2 18.06 -20.03 7.86
C GLY A 2 18.30 -21.22 8.78
N SER A 3 18.68 -20.98 10.03
CA SER A 3 18.78 -22.00 11.07
C SER A 3 17.41 -22.23 11.70
N SER A 4 16.81 -23.39 11.44
CA SER A 4 15.60 -23.86 12.13
C SER A 4 15.94 -24.17 13.60
N VAL A 5 15.30 -23.46 14.54
CA VAL A 5 15.40 -23.74 15.98
C VAL A 5 14.38 -24.82 16.33
N ARG A 6 14.84 -26.02 16.70
CA ARG A 6 14.00 -27.08 17.29
C ARG A 6 13.98 -26.91 18.81
N LEU A 7 12.83 -26.56 19.37
CA LEU A 7 12.56 -26.70 20.80
C LEU A 7 11.98 -28.10 21.04
N LYS A 8 12.67 -28.93 21.83
CA LYS A 8 12.17 -30.25 22.26
C LYS A 8 11.26 -30.08 23.48
N GLY A 9 9.94 -30.19 23.26
CA GLY A 9 8.97 -30.45 24.34
C GLY A 9 8.89 -31.95 24.66
N SER A 10 8.51 -32.27 25.89
CA SER A 10 8.48 -33.64 26.45
C SER A 10 7.31 -34.51 25.98
N ASP A 11 6.38 -33.96 25.21
CA ASP A 11 5.27 -34.70 24.61
C ASP A 11 5.50 -34.72 23.10
N GLY A 12 5.76 -35.89 22.53
CA GLY A 12 6.28 -36.14 21.17
C GLY A 12 5.44 -35.67 19.98
N VAL A 13 4.60 -34.65 20.12
CA VAL A 13 3.93 -33.98 19.01
C VAL A 13 4.81 -32.83 18.55
N ALA A 14 5.59 -33.06 17.48
CA ALA A 14 6.34 -32.02 16.82
C ALA A 14 5.36 -30.98 16.23
N THR A 15 5.11 -29.90 16.96
CA THR A 15 4.41 -28.74 16.40
C THR A 15 5.36 -28.11 15.38
N VAL A 16 5.14 -28.41 14.11
CA VAL A 16 5.80 -27.71 13.02
C VAL A 16 5.24 -26.29 13.04
N VAL A 17 5.96 -25.37 13.67
CA VAL A 17 5.69 -23.94 13.50
C VAL A 17 5.99 -23.66 12.03
N PRO A 18 4.99 -23.29 11.21
CA PRO A 18 5.27 -22.93 9.83
C PRO A 18 6.30 -21.79 9.85
N PRO A 19 7.28 -21.80 8.94
CA PRO A 19 8.18 -20.66 8.82
C PRO A 19 7.32 -19.40 8.70
N LEU A 20 7.64 -18.35 9.46
CA LEU A 20 7.10 -17.03 9.19
C LEU A 20 7.27 -16.79 7.67
N PRO A 21 6.23 -16.29 6.97
CA PRO A 21 6.36 -15.95 5.56
C PRO A 21 7.67 -15.19 5.40
N SER A 22 8.52 -15.65 4.48
CA SER A 22 9.88 -15.12 4.31
C SER A 22 9.76 -13.61 4.40
N ALA A 23 10.50 -12.98 5.33
CA ALA A 23 10.53 -11.54 5.45
C ALA A 23 10.62 -10.98 4.04
N GLY A 24 9.50 -10.45 3.53
CA GLY A 24 9.43 -9.98 2.16
C GLY A 24 10.60 -9.02 2.01
N ILE A 25 11.27 -9.02 0.86
CA ILE A 25 12.20 -7.96 0.51
C ILE A 25 11.48 -6.66 0.88
N MET A 26 11.97 -5.99 1.90
CA MET A 26 11.28 -4.85 2.50
C MET A 26 11.06 -3.84 1.38
N ALA A 27 9.80 -3.49 1.13
CA ALA A 27 9.50 -2.52 0.10
C ALA A 27 10.24 -1.21 0.46
N PRO A 28 10.97 -0.57 -0.47
CA PRO A 28 11.76 0.62 -0.15
C PRO A 28 10.85 1.74 0.36
N LEU A 29 11.28 2.61 1.28
CA LEU A 29 10.40 3.58 1.97
C LEU A 29 9.65 4.55 1.02
N PRO A 30 8.63 5.27 1.51
CA PRO A 30 7.92 6.26 0.72
C PRO A 30 8.79 7.18 -0.14
N GLY A 31 8.56 7.12 -1.44
CA GLY A 31 9.29 7.89 -2.45
C GLY A 31 10.73 7.42 -2.73
N GLN A 32 11.19 6.26 -2.23
CA GLN A 32 12.53 5.73 -2.49
C GLN A 32 12.66 4.88 -3.76
N SER A 33 11.65 4.08 -4.13
CA SER A 33 11.79 3.10 -5.22
C SER A 33 10.89 3.31 -6.43
N GLY A 34 9.91 4.21 -6.36
CA GLY A 34 8.99 4.40 -7.46
C GLY A 34 8.13 3.18 -7.81
N ALA A 35 8.14 2.14 -6.97
CA ALA A 35 7.52 0.85 -7.27
C ALA A 35 5.99 0.94 -7.44
N ASP A 36 5.34 1.89 -6.76
CA ASP A 36 3.89 1.99 -6.75
C ASP A 36 3.35 3.09 -7.70
N MET A 37 4.24 3.90 -8.30
CA MET A 37 3.90 5.15 -9.03
C MET A 37 4.73 5.36 -10.30
N ASP A 38 5.30 4.32 -10.90
CA ASP A 38 6.26 4.43 -12.02
C ASP A 38 7.42 5.42 -11.76
N GLY A 39 7.81 5.63 -10.50
CA GLY A 39 8.81 6.64 -10.12
C GLY A 39 8.38 8.10 -10.24
N LYS A 40 7.10 8.40 -10.53
CA LYS A 40 6.60 9.77 -10.74
C LYS A 40 6.62 10.63 -9.47
N LEU A 41 6.39 10.01 -8.31
CA LEU A 41 6.40 10.65 -6.99
C LEU A 41 7.62 10.20 -6.17
N SER A 42 8.83 10.55 -6.62
CA SER A 42 10.04 10.30 -5.82
C SER A 42 10.28 11.44 -4.82
N LYS A 43 10.71 11.07 -3.61
CA LYS A 43 11.00 12.04 -2.55
C LYS A 43 12.06 13.06 -2.97
N ALA A 44 13.08 12.62 -3.70
CA ALA A 44 14.13 13.49 -4.21
C ALA A 44 13.56 14.55 -5.18
N LYS A 45 12.65 14.15 -6.08
CA LYS A 45 11.97 15.07 -6.99
C LYS A 45 11.11 16.08 -6.22
N VAL A 46 10.31 15.62 -5.26
CA VAL A 46 9.50 16.51 -4.41
C VAL A 46 10.38 17.52 -3.68
N ILE A 47 11.48 17.11 -3.06
CA ILE A 47 12.38 18.03 -2.37
C ILE A 47 13.01 19.04 -3.33
N ASN A 48 13.49 18.60 -4.49
CA ASN A 48 14.26 19.45 -5.39
C ASN A 48 13.36 20.39 -6.22
N ASP A 49 12.20 19.93 -6.67
CA ASP A 49 11.35 20.65 -7.62
C ASP A 49 10.28 21.52 -6.94
N THR A 50 10.05 21.34 -5.62
CA THR A 50 9.05 22.10 -4.88
C THR A 50 9.54 23.49 -4.49
N THR A 51 8.75 24.50 -4.87
CA THR A 51 8.84 25.85 -4.34
C THR A 51 8.17 25.89 -2.97
N TRP A 52 8.94 25.65 -1.89
CA TRP A 52 8.41 25.56 -0.53
C TRP A 52 7.76 26.86 -0.07
N CYS A 53 6.48 26.76 0.29
CA CYS A 53 5.75 27.81 0.99
C CYS A 53 6.21 27.84 2.44
N VAL A 54 6.20 26.68 3.10
CA VAL A 54 6.75 26.48 4.44
C VAL A 54 7.25 25.05 4.59
N TYR A 55 8.35 24.90 5.30
CA TYR A 55 8.88 23.63 5.78
C TYR A 55 9.46 23.88 7.16
N CYS A 56 9.11 23.06 8.14
CA CYS A 56 9.61 23.20 9.51
C CYS A 56 9.90 21.82 10.11
N CYS A 57 11.17 21.62 10.50
CA CYS A 57 11.72 20.42 11.11
C CYS A 57 11.62 19.18 10.23
N CYS A 58 10.44 18.57 10.18
CA CYS A 58 10.19 17.29 9.54
C CYS A 58 9.14 17.35 8.44
N GLN A 59 8.40 18.45 8.30
CA GLN A 59 7.27 18.52 7.37
C GLN A 59 7.22 19.87 6.65
N GLY A 60 6.76 19.86 5.40
CA GLY A 60 6.42 21.08 4.69
C GLY A 60 5.44 20.87 3.56
N TRP A 61 5.05 22.00 2.98
CA TRP A 61 4.24 22.08 1.77
C TRP A 61 4.71 23.22 0.87
N GLY A 62 4.52 23.04 -0.43
CA GLY A 62 4.92 24.02 -1.42
C GLY A 62 4.28 23.79 -2.78
N LEU A 63 4.69 24.61 -3.73
CA LEU A 63 4.20 24.56 -5.10
C LEU A 63 5.20 23.82 -5.98
N GLY A 64 4.80 22.69 -6.54
CA GLY A 64 5.57 21.94 -7.52
C GLY A 64 4.99 22.04 -8.93
N PRO A 65 5.61 21.36 -9.90
CA PRO A 65 5.10 21.31 -11.26
C PRO A 65 3.74 20.60 -11.30
N PHE A 66 2.85 21.09 -12.15
CA PHE A 66 1.61 20.39 -12.47
C PHE A 66 1.95 19.20 -13.37
N SER A 67 2.13 18.02 -12.78
CA SER A 67 2.55 16.80 -13.47
C SER A 67 1.81 15.59 -12.93
N ASP A 68 1.76 14.51 -13.71
CA ASP A 68 1.17 13.25 -13.26
C ASP A 68 1.99 12.60 -12.12
N PRO A 69 1.34 12.01 -11.10
CA PRO A 69 -0.11 11.97 -10.91
C PRO A 69 -0.65 13.31 -10.37
N LEU A 70 -1.88 13.68 -10.78
CA LEU A 70 -2.54 14.88 -10.25
C LEU A 70 -2.76 14.77 -8.74
N ILE A 71 -3.12 13.58 -8.28
CA ILE A 71 -3.23 13.26 -6.86
C ILE A 71 -2.42 12.00 -6.65
N GLY A 72 -1.46 12.06 -5.74
CA GLY A 72 -0.62 10.93 -5.41
C GLY A 72 -0.06 11.10 -4.02
N GLY A 73 0.11 9.99 -3.31
CA GLY A 73 0.61 10.01 -1.95
C GLY A 73 1.22 8.69 -1.59
N GLU A 74 2.26 8.74 -0.78
CA GLU A 74 2.81 7.58 -0.14
C GLU A 74 3.12 7.94 1.29
N VAL A 75 2.64 7.14 2.23
CA VAL A 75 2.65 7.43 3.65
C VAL A 75 3.10 6.17 4.39
N LYS A 76 3.99 6.35 5.36
CA LYS A 76 4.32 5.37 6.38
C LYS A 76 4.04 6.03 7.73
N GLU A 77 3.18 5.40 8.50
CA GLU A 77 2.83 5.77 9.87
C GLU A 77 3.09 4.57 10.77
N LEU A 78 4.26 4.55 11.42
CA LEU A 78 4.72 3.43 12.21
C LEU A 78 4.74 2.13 11.38
N CYS A 79 3.87 1.19 11.73
CA CYS A 79 3.74 -0.09 11.06
C CYS A 79 2.81 -0.07 9.85
N CYS A 80 2.02 0.99 9.63
CA CYS A 80 1.14 1.07 8.47
C CYS A 80 1.84 1.81 7.35
N ARG A 81 1.90 1.21 6.16
CA ARG A 81 2.30 1.90 4.95
C ARG A 81 1.14 1.91 3.98
N SER A 82 0.90 3.06 3.37
CA SER A 82 -0.16 3.28 2.41
C SER A 82 0.36 4.02 1.19
N SER A 83 -0.17 3.69 0.02
CA SER A 83 0.07 4.43 -1.23
C SER A 83 -1.26 4.79 -1.87
N MET A 84 -1.30 5.90 -2.61
CA MET A 84 -2.46 6.30 -3.41
C MET A 84 -2.03 7.03 -4.68
N SER A 85 -2.82 6.88 -5.75
CA SER A 85 -2.73 7.73 -6.94
C SER A 85 -3.97 7.76 -7.79
N THR A 86 -3.99 8.74 -8.67
CA THR A 86 -4.90 8.75 -9.81
C THR A 86 -4.69 7.55 -10.73
N THR A 87 -5.78 6.98 -11.21
CA THR A 87 -5.87 5.91 -12.20
C THR A 87 -7.11 6.11 -13.09
N ASP A 88 -7.29 5.26 -14.10
CA ASP A 88 -8.45 5.30 -14.99
C ASP A 88 -9.75 4.95 -14.24
N ILE A 89 -10.78 5.77 -14.41
CA ILE A 89 -12.10 5.60 -13.76
C ILE A 89 -12.69 4.22 -14.05
N MET A 90 -12.61 3.75 -15.30
CA MET A 90 -13.12 2.45 -15.76
C MET A 90 -11.99 1.54 -16.25
N GLY A 91 -10.96 1.40 -15.41
CA GLY A 91 -9.89 0.41 -15.61
C GLY A 91 -10.38 -1.05 -15.50
N LYS A 92 -9.43 -1.99 -15.53
CA LYS A 92 -9.72 -3.44 -15.46
C LYS A 92 -10.42 -3.87 -14.17
N ASP A 93 -10.17 -3.15 -13.08
CA ASP A 93 -10.73 -3.33 -11.75
C ASP A 93 -12.09 -2.64 -11.55
N GLY A 94 -12.68 -2.07 -12.61
CA GLY A 94 -14.00 -1.44 -12.55
C GLY A 94 -13.98 0.00 -12.02
N LEU A 95 -15.14 0.47 -11.56
CA LEU A 95 -15.38 1.80 -11.01
C LEU A 95 -14.97 1.92 -9.55
N CYS A 96 -15.27 0.87 -8.78
CA CYS A 96 -14.96 0.77 -7.36
C CYS A 96 -14.43 -0.63 -7.09
N ASN A 97 -13.37 -0.72 -6.31
CA ASN A 97 -12.80 -1.98 -5.85
C ASN A 97 -12.33 -1.83 -4.40
N GLU A 98 -12.48 -2.87 -3.61
CA GLU A 98 -11.89 -2.98 -2.30
C GLU A 98 -11.60 -4.46 -2.04
N VAL A 99 -10.39 -4.75 -1.59
CA VAL A 99 -10.02 -6.04 -1.04
C VAL A 99 -9.27 -5.77 0.23
N GLN A 100 -9.78 -6.25 1.35
CA GLN A 100 -9.17 -6.07 2.65
C GLN A 100 -9.08 -7.41 3.37
N VAL A 101 -7.92 -7.68 3.94
CA VAL A 101 -7.72 -8.74 4.92
C VAL A 101 -7.36 -8.07 6.24
N CYS A 102 -8.10 -8.36 7.29
CA CYS A 102 -7.79 -7.96 8.66
C CYS A 102 -7.93 -9.18 9.56
N LEU A 103 -6.80 -9.69 10.03
CA LEU A 103 -6.68 -10.98 10.71
C LEU A 103 -7.26 -12.10 9.82
N CYS A 104 -8.28 -12.80 10.28
CA CYS A 104 -8.98 -13.83 9.51
C CYS A 104 -10.17 -13.29 8.70
N ILE A 105 -10.51 -12.01 8.83
CA ILE A 105 -11.65 -11.41 8.14
C ILE A 105 -11.19 -10.94 6.76
N THR A 106 -11.94 -11.33 5.74
CA THR A 106 -11.75 -10.89 4.36
C THR A 106 -12.98 -10.12 3.92
N GLU A 107 -12.77 -8.90 3.45
CA GLU A 107 -13.79 -8.07 2.83
C GLU A 107 -13.42 -7.87 1.36
N GLN A 108 -14.43 -7.95 0.51
CA GLN A 108 -14.25 -7.71 -0.92
C GLN A 108 -15.43 -6.88 -1.41
N CYS A 109 -15.15 -5.87 -2.22
CA CYS A 109 -16.11 -5.09 -2.97
C CYS A 109 -15.58 -4.87 -4.38
N GLN A 110 -16.38 -5.05 -5.43
CA GLN A 110 -15.99 -4.61 -6.77
C GLN A 110 -17.21 -4.31 -7.64
N LEU A 111 -17.24 -3.11 -8.22
CA LEU A 111 -18.31 -2.64 -9.08
C LEU A 111 -17.73 -2.19 -10.43
N PRO A 112 -18.12 -2.80 -11.57
CA PRO A 112 -18.94 -4.01 -11.71
C PRO A 112 -18.31 -5.26 -11.06
N PRO A 113 -19.09 -6.31 -10.73
CA PRO A 113 -18.57 -7.49 -10.04
C PRO A 113 -17.39 -8.17 -10.77
N VAL A 114 -16.46 -8.74 -9.99
CA VAL A 114 -15.37 -9.58 -10.51
C VAL A 114 -15.95 -10.76 -11.26
N LYS A 115 -15.33 -11.14 -12.38
CA LYS A 115 -15.67 -12.35 -13.12
C LYS A 115 -15.79 -13.56 -12.17
N ASP A 116 -16.85 -14.33 -12.33
CA ASP A 116 -17.13 -15.53 -11.53
C ASP A 116 -17.44 -15.28 -10.03
N ALA A 117 -17.61 -14.02 -9.62
CA ALA A 117 -18.12 -13.68 -8.30
C ALA A 117 -19.56 -14.21 -8.10
N PRO A 118 -19.88 -14.76 -6.92
CA PRO A 118 -21.24 -15.20 -6.64
C PRO A 118 -22.18 -13.99 -6.58
N ALA A 119 -23.38 -14.10 -7.18
CA ALA A 119 -24.41 -13.08 -7.02
C ALA A 119 -24.86 -12.92 -5.56
N LEU A 120 -24.96 -14.04 -4.85
CA LEU A 120 -25.28 -14.08 -3.43
C LEU A 120 -24.53 -15.26 -2.80
N ALA A 121 -23.97 -15.07 -1.61
CA ALA A 121 -23.53 -16.16 -0.76
C ALA A 121 -23.96 -15.90 0.68
N CYS A 122 -24.54 -16.90 1.33
CA CYS A 122 -24.84 -16.86 2.76
C CYS A 122 -24.27 -18.12 3.41
N PHE A 123 -23.31 -17.97 4.32
CA PHE A 123 -22.59 -19.10 4.94
C PHE A 123 -22.04 -20.08 3.90
N ASN A 124 -21.34 -19.53 2.91
CA ASN A 124 -20.74 -20.20 1.75
C ASN A 124 -21.72 -20.97 0.85
N LYS A 125 -23.03 -20.89 1.08
CA LYS A 125 -24.04 -21.34 0.14
C LYS A 125 -24.23 -20.27 -0.93
N LYS A 126 -23.63 -20.51 -2.10
CA LYS A 126 -23.72 -19.62 -3.26
C LYS A 126 -25.08 -19.79 -3.94
N CYS A 127 -25.75 -18.67 -4.20
CA CYS A 127 -27.06 -18.58 -4.83
C CYS A 127 -26.99 -17.56 -5.98
N GLY A 128 -27.73 -17.82 -7.06
CA GLY A 128 -27.67 -17.00 -8.27
C GLY A 128 -26.44 -17.31 -9.13
N GLY A 129 -26.47 -16.86 -10.39
CA GLY A 129 -25.36 -17.05 -11.33
C GLY A 129 -24.14 -16.17 -11.00
N SER A 130 -23.18 -16.16 -11.93
CA SER A 130 -22.09 -15.18 -11.95
C SER A 130 -22.52 -14.00 -12.83
N PHE A 131 -22.34 -12.77 -12.34
CA PHE A 131 -22.66 -11.54 -13.08
C PHE A 131 -21.43 -10.66 -13.37
N GLY A 132 -20.24 -11.19 -13.11
CA GLY A 132 -19.04 -10.39 -13.17
C GLY A 132 -18.46 -10.20 -14.55
N SER A 133 -17.90 -9.01 -14.80
CA SER A 133 -17.26 -8.62 -16.05
C SER A 133 -15.88 -7.99 -15.87
N THR A 134 -15.49 -7.67 -14.65
CA THR A 134 -14.20 -7.03 -14.34
C THR A 134 -13.16 -8.05 -13.89
N GLU A 135 -11.88 -7.68 -14.02
CA GLU A 135 -10.75 -8.48 -13.56
C GLU A 135 -10.51 -8.21 -12.07
N PHE A 136 -10.12 -9.23 -11.32
CA PHE A 136 -9.69 -9.04 -9.93
C PHE A 136 -8.43 -8.16 -9.91
N PRO A 137 -8.29 -7.19 -8.99
CA PRO A 137 -7.12 -6.33 -8.93
C PRO A 137 -5.86 -7.17 -8.73
N SER A 138 -4.92 -7.08 -9.67
CA SER A 138 -3.58 -7.66 -9.50
C SER A 138 -2.82 -6.89 -8.42
N GLY A 139 -2.06 -7.59 -7.57
CA GLY A 139 -1.17 -6.93 -6.61
C GLY A 139 -0.99 -7.73 -5.33
N PHE A 140 -1.52 -7.18 -4.24
CA PHE A 140 -1.32 -7.70 -2.87
C PHE A 140 -2.01 -9.04 -2.61
N PHE A 141 -3.05 -9.36 -3.38
CA PHE A 141 -3.90 -10.50 -3.11
C PHE A 141 -3.93 -11.48 -4.27
N GLU A 142 -3.94 -12.77 -3.94
CA GLU A 142 -4.21 -13.83 -4.91
C GLU A 142 -5.73 -14.02 -5.03
N GLU A 143 -6.28 -13.79 -6.22
CA GLU A 143 -7.72 -13.94 -6.49
C GLU A 143 -8.28 -15.29 -6.01
N SER A 144 -7.55 -16.38 -6.26
CA SER A 144 -7.99 -17.73 -5.85
C SER A 144 -8.16 -17.82 -4.34
N LYS A 145 -7.22 -17.28 -3.57
CA LYS A 145 -7.29 -17.31 -2.11
C LYS A 145 -8.45 -16.45 -1.61
N ILE A 146 -8.66 -15.25 -2.18
CA ILE A 146 -9.77 -14.36 -1.75
C ILE A 146 -11.14 -14.89 -2.19
N MET A 147 -11.32 -15.25 -3.46
CA MET A 147 -12.65 -15.56 -4.00
C MET A 147 -13.07 -17.03 -3.81
N LYS A 148 -12.11 -17.96 -3.79
CA LYS A 148 -12.39 -19.42 -3.70
C LYS A 148 -12.18 -19.97 -2.30
N ASP A 149 -11.13 -19.55 -1.60
CA ASP A 149 -10.78 -20.13 -0.29
C ASP A 149 -11.46 -19.42 0.90
N THR A 150 -12.00 -18.22 0.70
CA THR A 150 -12.79 -17.51 1.72
C THR A 150 -14.11 -18.22 1.99
N PHE A 151 -14.38 -18.50 3.26
CA PHE A 151 -15.70 -18.87 3.75
C PHE A 151 -16.56 -17.60 3.84
N TRP A 152 -17.38 -17.35 2.83
CA TRP A 152 -18.25 -16.17 2.79
C TRP A 152 -19.35 -16.25 3.85
N ILE A 153 -19.35 -15.32 4.82
CA ILE A 153 -20.44 -15.17 5.78
C ILE A 153 -21.63 -14.58 5.03
N ASN A 154 -21.39 -13.47 4.34
CA ASN A 154 -22.31 -12.85 3.40
C ASN A 154 -21.54 -12.37 2.16
N TYR A 155 -22.20 -12.45 1.02
CA TYR A 155 -21.76 -11.79 -0.20
C TYR A 155 -23.01 -11.44 -1.00
N CYS A 156 -23.16 -10.21 -1.46
CA CYS A 156 -24.32 -9.74 -2.19
C CYS A 156 -23.86 -8.85 -3.35
N LEU A 157 -24.16 -9.31 -4.57
CA LEU A 157 -23.90 -8.69 -5.86
C LEU A 157 -22.42 -8.40 -6.14
N CYS A 158 -21.87 -7.41 -5.45
CA CYS A 158 -20.54 -6.87 -5.64
C CYS A 158 -19.73 -6.79 -4.35
N SER A 159 -20.31 -7.06 -3.18
CA SER A 159 -19.61 -6.90 -1.89
C SER A 159 -19.91 -8.04 -0.93
N GLY A 160 -18.93 -8.44 -0.14
CA GLY A 160 -19.10 -9.44 0.90
C GLY A 160 -18.02 -9.43 1.97
N CYS A 161 -18.32 -10.12 3.06
CA CYS A 161 -17.43 -10.37 4.17
C CYS A 161 -17.37 -11.88 4.44
N GLY A 162 -16.17 -12.37 4.72
CA GLY A 162 -15.93 -13.78 4.97
C GLY A 162 -14.74 -14.01 5.87
N ILE A 163 -14.49 -15.30 6.13
CA ILE A 163 -13.37 -15.75 6.93
C ILE A 163 -12.40 -16.52 6.02
N ASN A 164 -11.13 -16.15 6.05
CA ASN A 164 -10.07 -16.83 5.32
C ASN A 164 -8.96 -17.31 6.26
N LYS A 165 -8.10 -18.18 5.76
CA LYS A 165 -6.82 -18.49 6.40
C LYS A 165 -5.98 -17.22 6.42
N MET A 166 -5.24 -17.02 7.50
CA MET A 166 -4.32 -15.88 7.66
C MET A 166 -3.02 -16.09 6.87
N ASP A 167 -3.11 -16.50 5.60
CA ASP A 167 -1.97 -16.81 4.74
C ASP A 167 -1.59 -15.67 3.78
N GLN A 168 -2.33 -14.56 3.81
CA GLN A 168 -2.05 -13.32 3.06
C GLN A 168 -1.60 -12.15 3.95
N GLY A 169 -1.20 -12.43 5.19
CA GLY A 169 -0.76 -11.44 6.17
C GLY A 169 -1.80 -11.13 7.24
N LEU A 170 -1.43 -10.25 8.18
CA LEU A 170 -2.29 -9.84 9.30
C LEU A 170 -3.21 -8.69 8.93
N PHE A 171 -2.73 -7.77 8.10
CA PHE A 171 -3.52 -6.67 7.59
C PHE A 171 -2.95 -6.28 6.24
N SER A 172 -3.83 -6.19 5.25
CA SER A 172 -3.55 -5.60 3.96
C SER A 172 -4.87 -5.08 3.41
N ALA A 173 -4.83 -3.97 2.68
CA ALA A 173 -5.97 -3.43 1.99
C ALA A 173 -5.52 -2.90 0.62
N GLN A 174 -6.34 -3.10 -0.39
CA GLN A 174 -6.23 -2.46 -1.69
C GLN A 174 -7.60 -1.91 -2.02
N SER A 175 -7.67 -0.64 -2.40
CA SER A 175 -8.93 -0.01 -2.74
C SER A 175 -8.79 0.86 -3.97
N LYS A 176 -9.90 1.05 -4.64
CA LYS A 176 -10.09 2.02 -5.70
C LYS A 176 -11.49 2.60 -5.56
N GLU A 177 -11.55 3.92 -5.55
CA GLU A 177 -12.80 4.66 -5.65
C GLU A 177 -12.67 5.65 -6.81
N LEU A 178 -13.43 5.41 -7.88
CA LEU A 178 -13.41 6.21 -9.10
C LEU A 178 -12.00 6.29 -9.70
N CYS A 179 -11.41 7.48 -9.71
CA CYS A 179 -10.07 7.72 -10.23
C CYS A 179 -8.97 7.55 -9.18
N CYS A 180 -9.26 7.28 -7.91
CA CYS A 180 -8.24 7.14 -6.88
C CYS A 180 -8.06 5.66 -6.54
N ARG A 181 -6.84 5.13 -6.71
CA ARG A 181 -6.46 3.79 -6.25
C ARG A 181 -5.44 3.92 -5.14
N GLY A 182 -5.56 3.10 -4.11
CA GLY A 182 -4.59 3.01 -3.05
C GLY A 182 -4.40 1.59 -2.51
N SER A 183 -3.41 1.47 -1.66
CA SER A 183 -3.14 0.25 -0.92
C SER A 183 -2.65 0.58 0.48
N SER A 184 -2.74 -0.39 1.38
CA SER A 184 -2.20 -0.31 2.74
C SER A 184 -1.73 -1.67 3.19
N ASN A 185 -0.57 -1.74 3.85
CA ASN A 185 -0.03 -2.99 4.38
C ASN A 185 0.74 -2.72 5.69
N ILE A 186 0.97 -3.78 6.47
CA ILE A 186 1.84 -3.74 7.64
C ILE A 186 3.31 -3.93 7.25
N GLU A 187 4.16 -3.09 7.80
CA GLU A 187 5.61 -3.16 7.79
C GLU A 187 6.18 -3.02 9.20
N PRO A 188 7.48 -3.30 9.41
CA PRO A 188 8.16 -2.93 10.64
C PRO A 188 7.96 -1.46 11.03
N PRO A 189 7.79 -1.17 12.34
CA PRO A 189 7.47 0.17 12.84
C PRO A 189 8.59 1.20 12.62
N VAL A 190 9.82 0.73 12.42
CA VAL A 190 10.99 1.55 12.13
C VAL A 190 11.77 0.91 10.99
N ILE A 191 12.02 1.66 9.93
CA ILE A 191 12.85 1.24 8.80
C ILE A 191 13.90 2.33 8.59
N ASP A 192 15.18 1.97 8.56
CA ASP A 192 16.29 2.91 8.43
C ASP A 192 16.26 4.08 9.45
N GLY A 193 15.76 3.81 10.66
CA GLY A 193 15.62 4.82 11.72
C GLY A 193 14.45 5.79 11.51
N ILE A 194 13.60 5.57 10.51
CA ILE A 194 12.44 6.38 10.16
C ILE A 194 11.18 5.72 10.73
N PHE A 195 10.44 6.49 11.56
CA PHE A 195 9.18 6.07 12.17
C PHE A 195 7.99 6.42 11.29
N CYS A 196 8.01 7.63 10.74
CA CYS A 196 6.95 8.14 9.88
C CYS A 196 7.56 8.87 8.69
N SER A 197 6.97 8.70 7.53
CA SER A 197 7.35 9.46 6.33
C SER A 197 6.17 9.59 5.40
N SER A 198 5.96 10.75 4.82
CA SER A 198 5.03 10.93 3.72
C SER A 198 5.61 11.76 2.60
N VAL A 199 5.18 11.45 1.39
CA VAL A 199 5.39 12.27 0.20
C VAL A 199 4.07 12.32 -0.55
N GLY A 200 3.65 13.50 -0.97
CA GLY A 200 2.35 13.65 -1.61
C GLY A 200 2.30 14.83 -2.58
N THR A 201 1.38 14.72 -3.52
CA THR A 201 1.01 15.79 -4.44
C THR A 201 -0.52 15.83 -4.56
N GLU A 202 -1.06 17.03 -4.49
CA GLU A 202 -2.45 17.34 -4.82
C GLU A 202 -2.45 18.54 -5.76
N CYS A 203 -2.70 18.26 -7.04
CA CYS A 203 -2.49 19.17 -8.15
C CYS A 203 -1.06 19.74 -8.17
N CYS A 204 -0.89 21.01 -7.83
CA CYS A 204 0.40 21.67 -7.73
C CYS A 204 0.92 21.78 -6.29
N ILE A 205 0.17 21.30 -5.30
CA ILE A 205 0.55 21.35 -3.88
C ILE A 205 1.31 20.07 -3.55
N TYR A 206 2.59 20.21 -3.28
CA TYR A 206 3.46 19.12 -2.89
C TYR A 206 3.66 19.15 -1.38
N SER A 207 3.67 17.98 -0.76
CA SER A 207 3.94 17.82 0.66
C SER A 207 5.00 16.74 0.89
N GLU A 208 5.79 16.92 1.93
CA GLU A 208 6.75 15.93 2.38
C GLU A 208 6.83 15.97 3.90
N CYS A 209 6.90 14.80 4.52
CA CYS A 209 7.15 14.62 5.93
C CYS A 209 8.16 13.49 6.13
N GLN A 210 9.10 13.65 7.06
CA GLN A 210 9.88 12.53 7.57
C GLN A 210 10.29 12.74 9.02
N MET A 211 9.95 11.78 9.88
CA MET A 211 10.29 11.74 11.28
C MET A 211 11.13 10.48 11.61
N PRO A 212 12.34 10.66 12.20
CA PRO A 212 12.96 11.93 12.54
C PRO A 212 13.42 12.70 11.28
N PRO A 213 13.69 14.01 11.40
CA PRO A 213 14.31 14.77 10.32
C PRO A 213 15.59 14.08 9.83
N HIS A 214 15.73 13.98 8.51
CA HIS A 214 16.86 13.30 7.88
C HIS A 214 17.38 14.12 6.72
N LYS A 215 18.70 14.21 6.59
CA LYS A 215 19.32 14.86 5.42
C LYS A 215 19.00 14.06 4.16
N PRO A 216 18.55 14.66 3.07
CA PRO A 216 18.75 16.05 2.67
C PRO A 216 17.51 16.94 2.85
N ASN A 217 16.56 16.56 3.70
CA ASN A 217 15.35 17.36 3.91
C ASN A 217 15.72 18.77 4.44
N PRO A 218 15.04 19.84 3.96
CA PRO A 218 15.21 21.16 4.55
C PRO A 218 14.92 21.11 6.04
N THR A 219 15.72 21.78 6.87
CA THR A 219 15.36 21.92 8.29
C THR A 219 14.27 22.97 8.46
N ILE A 220 14.41 24.08 7.72
CA ILE A 220 13.43 25.15 7.64
C ILE A 220 13.40 25.63 6.19
N ALA A 221 12.21 25.84 5.65
CA ALA A 221 12.02 26.60 4.42
C ALA A 221 10.84 27.55 4.57
N LEU A 222 10.94 28.73 3.96
CA LEU A 222 9.86 29.71 3.95
C LEU A 222 9.97 30.54 2.67
N CYS A 223 8.90 30.59 1.89
CA CYS A 223 8.83 31.40 0.67
C CYS A 223 10.08 31.25 -0.22
N THR A 224 10.39 30.01 -0.62
CA THR A 224 11.56 29.63 -1.46
C THR A 224 12.93 29.64 -0.77
N TRP A 225 13.10 30.36 0.35
CA TRP A 225 14.33 30.29 1.14
C TRP A 225 14.40 28.94 1.87
N ARG A 226 15.59 28.33 1.89
CA ARG A 226 15.83 27.04 2.56
C ARG A 226 17.08 27.10 3.43
N MET A 227 16.96 26.64 4.66
CA MET A 227 18.07 26.31 5.55
C MET A 227 18.61 24.94 5.14
N ASN A 228 19.89 24.90 4.78
CA ASN A 228 20.61 23.78 4.15
C ASN A 228 20.20 23.57 2.68
N LYS A 229 21.05 24.04 1.75
CA LYS A 229 20.86 23.94 0.29
C LYS A 229 21.42 22.65 -0.31
N GLU A 230 21.65 21.63 0.50
CA GLU A 230 22.07 20.31 0.02
C GLU A 230 20.98 19.80 -0.92
N LYS A 231 21.33 19.49 -2.18
CA LYS A 231 20.38 18.88 -3.10
C LYS A 231 20.07 17.47 -2.62
N ALA A 232 18.81 17.06 -2.76
CA ALA A 232 18.47 15.69 -2.45
C ALA A 232 19.07 14.75 -3.50
N SER A 233 20.14 14.03 -3.16
CA SER A 233 20.65 12.93 -3.97
C SER A 233 19.92 11.65 -3.55
N GLY A 234 18.82 11.33 -4.22
CA GLY A 234 18.29 9.97 -4.17
C GLY A 234 19.21 9.02 -4.95
N PRO A 235 19.39 7.77 -4.53
CA PRO A 235 20.07 6.79 -5.37
C PRO A 235 19.29 6.64 -6.68
N ALA A 236 19.97 6.78 -7.82
CA ALA A 236 19.46 6.23 -9.07
C ALA A 236 19.46 4.71 -8.91
N GLN A 237 18.27 4.10 -9.01
CA GLN A 237 17.99 2.67 -9.11
C GLN A 237 19.21 1.74 -9.05
N VAL A 238 19.36 1.00 -7.94
CA VAL A 238 19.95 -0.33 -8.04
C VAL A 238 18.79 -1.24 -8.46
N GLU A 239 18.78 -1.68 -9.72
CA GLU A 239 17.93 -2.80 -10.15
C GLU A 239 18.19 -3.97 -9.20
N MET A 240 17.18 -4.36 -8.43
CA MET A 240 17.21 -5.65 -7.75
C MET A 240 16.98 -6.73 -8.81
N LYS A 241 18.02 -7.51 -9.10
CA LYS A 241 17.91 -8.79 -9.81
C LYS A 241 17.44 -9.89 -8.86
#